data_AF-A0A2D4VGX9-F1
#
_entry.id   AF-A0A2D4VGX9-F1
#
_cell.length_a   1.000
_cell.length_b   1.000
_cell.length_c   1.000
_cell.angle_alpha   90.00
_cell.angle_beta   90.00
_cell.angle_gamma   90.00
#
_symmetry.space_group_name_H-M   'P 1'
#
loop_
_entity.id
_entity.type
_entity.pdbx_description
1 polymer ?
#
loop_
_entity_poly.entity_id
_entity_poly.type
_entity_poly.pdbx_seq_one_letter_code
_entity_poly.pdbx_strand_id
1 'polypeptide(L)' 'MKRIDLTAYDVPEIVARCVEVPDVGAPAPGEVVFDVLAFPINPADIGFCRGSY' A
#
# COMPACT_ATOMS: atom_id res chain seq x y z
N MET A 1 2.88 6.82 -10.33
CA MET A 1 3.58 6.26 -9.16
C MET A 1 3.25 4.78 -9.02
N LYS A 2 4.12 4.01 -8.35
CA LYS A 2 3.81 2.61 -8.02
C LYS A 2 3.01 2.53 -6.72
N ARG A 3 2.05 1.61 -6.65
CA ARG A 3 1.30 1.27 -5.43
C ARG A 3 1.14 -0.25 -5.34
N ILE A 4 0.98 -0.77 -4.12
CA ILE A 4 0.56 -2.15 -3.89
C ILE A 4 -0.97 -2.18 -3.76
N ASP A 5 -1.63 -2.91 -4.65
CA ASP A 5 -3.07 -3.15 -4.59
C ASP A 5 -3.35 -4.55 -4.06
N LEU A 6 -4.37 -4.67 -3.21
CA LEU A 6 -4.93 -5.93 -2.73
C LEU A 6 -6.32 -6.10 -3.34
N THR A 7 -6.57 -7.18 -4.08
CA THR A 7 -7.87 -7.43 -4.74
C THR A 7 -8.79 -8.39 -3.99
N ALA A 8 -8.26 -9.07 -2.96
CA ALA A 8 -8.96 -9.99 -2.07
C ALA A 8 -8.17 -10.15 -0.76
N TYR A 9 -8.77 -10.80 0.26
CA TYR A 9 -8.05 -11.23 1.46
C TYR A 9 -7.50 -12.65 1.27
N ASP A 10 -6.18 -12.82 1.40
CA ASP A 10 -5.47 -14.11 1.37
C ASP A 10 -4.00 -13.93 1.81
N VAL A 11 -3.15 -14.93 1.57
CA VAL A 11 -1.70 -14.81 1.71
C VAL A 11 -1.15 -13.74 0.75
N PRO A 12 -0.21 -12.87 1.21
CA PRO A 12 0.25 -11.72 0.43
C PRO A 12 0.79 -12.07 -0.96
N GLU A 13 1.42 -13.23 -1.14
CA GLU A 13 1.97 -13.62 -2.44
C GLU A 13 0.89 -13.78 -3.52
N ILE A 14 -0.34 -14.13 -3.12
CA ILE A 14 -1.47 -14.32 -4.03
C ILE A 14 -2.16 -12.98 -4.32
N VAL A 15 -2.34 -12.11 -3.32
CA VAL A 15 -3.25 -10.94 -3.45
C VAL A 15 -2.55 -9.60 -3.65
N ALA A 16 -1.28 -9.46 -3.27
CA ALA A 16 -0.57 -8.18 -3.38
C ALA A 16 0.07 -8.00 -4.76
N ARG A 17 -0.23 -6.89 -5.45
CA ARG A 17 0.32 -6.60 -6.78
C ARG A 17 0.85 -5.17 -6.87
N CYS A 18 2.06 -5.03 -7.40
CA CYS A 18 2.57 -3.73 -7.83
C CYS A 18 1.80 -3.27 -9.07
N VAL A 19 1.18 -2.10 -8.99
CA VAL A 19 0.48 -1.47 -10.11
C VAL A 19 1.03 -0.07 -10.34
N GLU A 20 0.98 0.37 -11.59
CA GLU A 20 1.23 1.77 -11.96
C GLU A 20 -0.10 2.53 -11.89
N VAL A 21 -0.10 3.64 -11.17
CA VAL A 21 -1.27 4.51 -11.01
C VAL A 21 -0.87 5.97 -11.21
N PRO A 22 -1.82 6.88 -11.48
CA PRO A 22 -1.55 8.31 -11.45
C PRO A 22 -0.93 8.74 -10.11
N ASP A 23 -0.14 9.80 -10.14
CA ASP A 23 0.40 10.41 -8.93
C ASP A 23 -0.72 10.97 -8.05
N VAL A 24 -0.54 10.98 -6.72
CA VAL A 24 -1.53 11.52 -5.77
C VAL A 24 -1.70 13.04 -5.89
N GLY A 25 -0.75 13.74 -6.51
CA GLY A 25 -0.83 15.18 -6.77
C GLY A 25 -0.42 16.03 -5.56
N ALA A 26 -0.88 17.29 -5.54
CA ALA A 26 -0.56 18.22 -4.47
C ALA A 26 -1.38 17.94 -3.20
N PRO A 27 -0.80 18.08 -1.99
CA PRO A 27 -1.52 17.89 -0.73
C PRO A 27 -2.60 18.97 -0.52
N ALA A 28 -3.67 18.62 0.20
CA ALA A 28 -4.63 19.57 0.72
C ALA A 28 -4.06 20.35 1.94
N PRO A 29 -4.74 21.41 2.44
CA PRO A 29 -4.32 22.10 3.65
C PRO A 29 -4.19 21.13 4.85
N GLY A 30 -2.99 21.07 5.43
CA GLY A 30 -2.67 20.19 6.56
C GLY A 30 -2.12 18.82 6.16
N GLU A 31 -2.01 18.52 4.87
CA GLU A 31 -1.43 17.27 4.37
C GLU A 31 0.01 17.47 3.86
N VAL A 32 0.75 16.37 3.78
CA VAL A 32 2.10 16.34 3.21
C VAL A 32 2.19 15.11 2.29
N VAL A 33 2.72 15.30 1.09
CA VAL A 33 3.05 14.20 0.17
C VAL A 33 4.52 13.86 0.33
N PHE A 34 4.81 12.59 0.55
CA PHE A 34 6.16 12.07 0.70
C PHE A 34 6.58 11.30 -0.54
N ASP A 35 7.86 11.45 -0.93
CA ASP A 35 8.53 10.48 -1.78
C ASP A 35 9.01 9.31 -0.92
N VAL A 36 8.35 8.15 -1.05
CA VAL A 36 8.61 6.97 -0.21
C VAL A 36 9.81 6.20 -0.75
N LEU A 37 10.95 6.34 -0.09
CA LEU A 37 12.18 5.64 -0.46
C LEU A 37 12.16 4.16 -0.08
N ALA A 38 11.60 3.84 1.08
CA ALA A 38 11.45 2.50 1.61
C ALA A 38 10.36 2.46 2.69
N PHE A 39 9.77 1.27 2.89
CA PHE A 39 8.80 1.01 3.95
C PHE A 39 9.07 -0.36 4.57
N PRO A 40 9.01 -0.52 5.90
CA PRO A 40 9.22 -1.81 6.55
C PRO A 40 8.05 -2.77 6.26
N ILE A 41 8.32 -4.08 6.25
CA ILE A 41 7.28 -5.09 6.25
C ILE A 41 7.05 -5.54 7.70
N ASN A 42 5.89 -5.22 8.24
CA ASN A 42 5.52 -5.52 9.62
C ASN A 42 4.52 -6.69 9.69
N PRO A 43 4.41 -7.39 10.84
CA PRO A 43 3.39 -8.41 11.04
C PRO A 43 1.94 -7.91 10.82
N ALA A 44 1.67 -6.63 11.11
CA ALA A 44 0.37 -6.02 10.89
C ALA A 44 -0.02 -5.98 9.40
N ASP A 45 0.94 -5.77 8.49
CA ASP A 45 0.68 -5.76 7.04
C ASP A 45 0.21 -7.14 6.56
N ILE A 46 0.78 -8.20 7.15
CA ILE A 46 0.37 -9.58 6.88
C ILE A 46 -1.03 -9.85 7.42
N GLY A 47 -1.35 -9.36 8.62
CA GLY A 47 -2.70 -9.47 9.20
C GLY A 47 -3.75 -8.75 8.35
N PHE A 48 -3.41 -7.56 7.85
CA PHE A 48 -4.26 -6.79 6.94
C PHE A 48 -4.52 -7.54 5.63
N CYS A 49 -3.49 -8.11 5.00
CA CYS A 49 -3.65 -8.93 3.79
C CYS A 49 -4.57 -10.14 4.02
N ARG A 50 -4.49 -10.76 5.19
CA ARG A 50 -5.32 -11.93 5.56
C ARG A 50 -6.73 -11.58 6.02
N GLY A 51 -7.05 -10.29 6.19
CA GLY A 51 -8.35 -9.82 6.67
C GLY A 51 -8.62 -10.14 8.14
N SER A 52 -7.56 -10.31 8.94
CA SER A 52 -7.66 -10.65 10.37
C SER A 52 -7.12 -9.53 11.28
N TYR A 53 -7.04 -8.32 10.75
CA TYR A 53 -6.58 -7.12 11.48
C TYR A 53 -7.76 -6.38 12.11
#